data_AF-A0A9X0PRZ5-F1
#
_entry.id   AF-A0A9X0PRZ5-F1
#
_cell.length_a   1.000
_cell.length_b   1.000
_cell.length_c   1.000
_cell.angle_alpha   90.00
_cell.angle_beta   90.00
_cell.angle_gamma   90.00
#
_symmetry.space_group_name_H-M   'P 1'
#
loop_
_entity.id
_entity.type
_entity.pdbx_description
1 polymer ?
#
loop_
_entity_poly.entity_id
_entity_poly.type
_entity_poly.pdbx_seq_one_letter_code
_entity_poly.pdbx_strand_id
1 'polypeptide(L)' 'MPAKQIIFGRTAREKMLKGVDVLADAVKVTLGPKGRNV' A
#
# COMPACT_ATOMS: atom_id res chain seq x y z
N MET A 1 4.65 -11.06 -26.08
CA MET A 1 4.18 -10.52 -24.79
C MET A 1 5.18 -10.89 -23.70
N PRO A 2 5.49 -10.01 -22.73
CA PRO A 2 6.40 -10.35 -21.64
C PRO A 2 5.79 -11.38 -20.69
N ALA A 3 6.65 -12.26 -20.14
CA ALA A 3 6.25 -13.26 -19.15
C ALA A 3 5.65 -12.60 -17.90
N LYS A 4 4.68 -13.27 -17.28
CA LYS A 4 3.97 -12.79 -16.09
C LYS A 4 4.49 -13.52 -14.86
N GLN A 5 4.71 -12.78 -13.77
CA GLN A 5 4.93 -13.37 -12.46
C GLN A 5 3.58 -13.58 -11.77
N ILE A 6 3.30 -14.79 -11.33
CA ILE A 6 2.09 -15.13 -10.58
C ILE A 6 2.51 -15.63 -9.20
N ILE A 7 1.97 -15.01 -8.15
CA ILE A 7 2.23 -15.33 -6.75
C ILE A 7 0.90 -15.55 -6.02
N PHE A 8 0.89 -16.46 -5.05
CA PHE A 8 -0.34 -16.90 -4.38
C PHE A 8 -0.22 -16.85 -2.86
N GLY A 9 -1.37 -17.02 -2.21
CA GLY A 9 -1.45 -17.25 -0.77
C GLY A 9 -0.88 -16.09 0.07
N ARG A 10 -0.20 -16.46 1.15
CA ARG A 10 0.29 -15.52 2.16
C ARG A 10 1.26 -14.49 1.59
N THR A 11 2.25 -14.93 0.79
CA THR A 11 3.27 -14.04 0.20
C THR A 11 2.64 -12.98 -0.70
N ALA A 12 1.59 -13.32 -1.46
CA ALA A 12 0.88 -12.35 -2.29
C ALA A 12 0.16 -11.29 -1.43
N ARG A 13 -0.50 -11.71 -0.35
CA ARG A 13 -1.21 -10.82 0.56
C ARG A 13 -0.27 -9.91 1.35
N GLU A 14 0.87 -10.42 1.81
CA GLU A 14 1.89 -9.62 2.51
C GLU A 14 2.47 -8.52 1.59
N LYS A 15 2.72 -8.84 0.32
CA LYS A 15 3.17 -7.84 -0.66
C LYS A 15 2.10 -6.76 -0.91
N MET A 16 0.83 -7.14 -1.02
CA MET A 16 -0.25 -6.16 -1.13
C MET A 16 -0.38 -5.30 0.13
N LEU A 17 -0.36 -5.93 1.32
CA LEU A 17 -0.49 -5.25 2.59
C LEU A 17 0.57 -4.16 2.72
N LYS A 18 1.83 -4.48 2.41
CA LYS A 18 2.92 -3.49 2.42
C LYS A 18 2.62 -2.27 1.52
N GLY A 19 2.06 -2.50 0.33
CA GLY A 19 1.68 -1.40 -0.58
C GLY A 19 0.52 -0.57 -0.04
N VAL A 20 -0.47 -1.23 0.57
CA VAL A 20 -1.61 -0.56 1.21
C VAL A 20 -1.15 0.27 2.40
N ASP A 21 -0.25 -0.26 3.23
CA ASP A 21 0.30 0.45 4.39
C ASP A 21 1.04 1.72 3.95
N VAL A 22 1.86 1.65 2.89
CA VAL A 22 2.54 2.84 2.33
C VAL A 22 1.53 3.91 1.91
N LEU A 23 0.47 3.51 1.21
CA LEU A 23 -0.58 4.45 0.78
C LEU A 23 -1.33 5.04 1.98
N ALA A 24 -1.75 4.19 2.91
CA ALA A 24 -2.49 4.59 4.09
C ALA A 24 -1.68 5.52 4.98
N ASP A 25 -0.39 5.23 5.16
CA ASP A 25 0.52 6.05 5.97
C ASP A 25 0.76 7.43 5.36
N ALA A 26 0.88 7.51 4.03
CA ALA A 26 1.00 8.78 3.33
C ALA A 26 -0.28 9.63 3.42
N VAL A 27 -1.46 9.01 3.30
CA VAL A 27 -2.72 9.75 3.29
C VAL A 27 -3.16 10.12 4.70
N LYS A 28 -3.00 9.22 5.69
CA LYS A 28 -3.57 9.41 7.03
C LYS A 28 -3.06 10.66 7.74
N VAL A 29 -1.84 11.10 7.47
CA VAL A 29 -1.26 12.31 8.10
C VAL A 29 -1.93 13.61 7.65
N THR A 30 -2.67 13.56 6.53
CA THR A 30 -3.40 14.72 5.97
C THR A 30 -4.84 14.84 6.49
N LEU A 31 -5.33 13.84 7.23
CA LEU A 31 -6.75 13.75 7.57
C LEU A 31 -7.14 14.63 8.77
N GLY A 32 -8.30 15.28 8.62
CA GLY A 32 -8.95 16.08 9.65
C GLY A 32 -8.47 17.53 9.72
N PRO A 33 -9.08 18.34 10.61
CA PRO A 33 -8.80 19.78 10.72
C PRO A 33 -7.36 20.11 11.19
N LYS A 34 -6.59 19.11 11.63
CA LYS A 34 -5.18 19.22 12.01
C LYS A 34 -4.24 18.39 11.11
N GLY A 35 -4.68 18.04 9.90
CA GLY A 35 -3.85 17.38 8.90
C GLY A 35 -2.56 18.16 8.61
N ARG A 36 -1.48 17.45 8.33
CA ARG A 36 -0.16 18.02 7.97
C ARG A 36 0.05 17.95 6.46
N ASN A 37 0.96 18.80 5.97
CA ASN A 37 1.48 18.68 4.61
C ASN A 37 2.34 17.43 4.50
N VAL A 38 2.26 16.79 3.32
CA VAL A 38 3.08 15.65 2.90
C VAL A 38 4.14 16.14 1.93
#